data_AF-A0A1V6QX91-F1
#
_entry.id   AF-A0A1V6QX91-F1
#
_cell.length_a   1.000
_cell.length_b   1.000
_cell.length_c   1.000
_cell.angle_alpha   90.00
_cell.angle_beta   90.00
_cell.angle_gamma   90.00
#
_symmetry.space_group_name_H-M   'P 1'
#
loop_
_entity.id
_entity.type
_entity.pdbx_description
1 polymer ?
#
loop_
_entity_poly.entity_id
_entity_poly.type
_entity_poly.pdbx_seq_one_letter_code
_entity_poly.pdbx_strand_id
1 'polypeptide(L)'
;MSLTKLLSSFGWISETFSQSKPLQYSAGSDTASVSTISRPRFDELPLKQGDPKGSAWGLWGDHDERGTLNLITDDVVRAASAESIEGKVVSLNLPLDVPLKPMNPRRKPCSHTLIAKGHANDDELDFNTQSSSHWDGLRHFPYSDTHQFYNGVVQSEISSSHKIGIQNIAEKPIVTRGVLLDWYAYAQRKGLPHHPFTNQAIPLDELLQVVREQRVTFRQGDVLVIRTGWTAAYSQLTDAEKERLGGRDDRASCGVEATEAAIRWHWEQGFSAVASDTVAYEQWPSPKHWGVCMHEVFLSGWGMPIGECWDLEALSETCRMLGRWTFMLTSQPLNLPGGVASPPNATAIF
;
A
#
# COMPACT_ATOMS: atom_id res chain seq x y z
N MET A 1 20.19 7.26 -21.72
CA MET A 1 21.02 6.32 -20.92
C MET A 1 20.18 5.06 -20.74
N SER A 2 20.69 3.87 -21.07
CA SER A 2 19.91 2.63 -20.88
C SER A 2 19.56 2.43 -19.40
N LEU A 3 18.29 2.13 -19.11
CA LEU A 3 17.75 1.90 -17.76
C LEU A 3 18.53 0.80 -17.01
N THR A 4 19.13 -0.14 -17.75
CA THR A 4 20.04 -1.15 -17.21
C THR A 4 21.27 -0.52 -16.55
N LYS A 5 21.79 0.61 -17.08
CA LYS A 5 22.88 1.37 -16.44
C LYS A 5 22.41 2.17 -15.23
N LEU A 6 21.15 2.63 -15.20
CA LEU A 6 20.58 3.26 -14.02
C LEU A 6 20.48 2.21 -12.91
N LEU A 7 19.77 1.10 -13.11
CA LEU A 7 19.65 0.04 -12.10
C LEU A 7 21.00 -0.63 -11.73
N SER A 8 21.94 -0.79 -12.68
CA SER A 8 23.26 -1.39 -12.40
C SER A 8 24.23 -0.46 -11.67
N SER A 9 24.13 0.86 -11.86
CA SER A 9 24.93 1.84 -11.10
C SER A 9 24.49 1.95 -9.63
N PHE A 10 23.41 1.26 -9.25
CA PHE A 10 22.83 1.27 -7.92
C PHE A 10 23.19 0.01 -7.10
N GLY A 11 23.98 -0.93 -7.65
CA GLY A 11 24.54 -2.05 -6.88
C GLY A 11 23.55 -3.15 -6.46
N TRP A 12 22.31 -3.12 -6.95
CA TRP A 12 21.26 -4.09 -6.58
C TRP A 12 21.21 -5.35 -7.48
N ILE A 13 22.38 -5.87 -7.85
CA ILE A 13 22.49 -7.30 -8.15
C ILE A 13 23.51 -7.82 -7.14
N SER A 14 23.06 -8.07 -5.90
CA SER A 14 23.87 -8.86 -4.98
C SER A 14 23.65 -10.33 -5.29
N GLU A 15 24.68 -10.93 -5.88
CA GLU A 15 25.04 -12.33 -5.67
C GLU A 15 25.18 -12.61 -4.16
N THR A 16 24.07 -12.68 -3.41
CA THR A 16 24.03 -13.23 -2.06
C THR A 16 22.65 -13.82 -1.78
N PHE A 17 22.23 -14.77 -2.61
CA PHE A 17 21.27 -15.79 -2.22
C PHE A 17 21.97 -17.15 -2.22
N SER A 18 22.83 -17.38 -1.22
CA SER A 18 23.19 -18.73 -0.80
C SER A 18 23.89 -18.67 0.56
N GLN A 19 23.45 -19.54 1.47
CA GLN A 19 24.08 -19.93 2.74
C GLN A 19 23.82 -19.04 3.96
N SER A 20 22.59 -19.05 4.47
CA SER A 20 22.40 -19.11 5.93
C SER A 20 22.58 -20.56 6.38
N LYS A 21 23.56 -20.82 7.25
CA LYS A 21 23.69 -22.12 7.92
C LYS A 21 22.49 -22.30 8.87
N PRO A 22 21.80 -23.46 8.87
CA PRO A 22 20.74 -23.70 9.82
C PRO A 22 21.34 -23.83 11.22
N LEU A 23 20.77 -23.09 12.18
CA LEU A 23 20.95 -23.35 13.60
C LEU A 23 20.37 -24.72 13.91
N GLN A 24 21.21 -25.66 14.38
CA GLN A 24 20.77 -26.96 14.85
C GLN A 24 19.98 -26.78 16.15
N TYR A 25 18.67 -26.99 16.08
CA TYR A 25 17.84 -27.26 17.25
C TYR A 25 17.44 -28.74 17.23
N SER A 26 17.66 -29.42 18.35
CA SER A 26 17.35 -30.85 18.49
C SER A 26 15.84 -31.09 18.55
N ALA A 27 15.43 -32.08 17.75
CA ALA A 27 14.10 -32.65 17.51
C ALA A 27 13.02 -32.57 18.62
N GLY A 28 11.84 -32.13 18.18
CA GLY A 28 10.50 -32.55 18.63
C GLY A 28 9.57 -32.47 17.41
N SER A 29 8.83 -33.54 17.11
CA SER A 29 8.19 -33.87 15.84
C SER A 29 7.10 -32.92 15.33
N ASP A 30 6.96 -32.88 13.99
CA ASP A 30 5.97 -32.18 13.14
C ASP A 30 6.27 -30.72 12.77
N THR A 31 7.37 -30.49 12.05
CA THR A 31 7.53 -29.29 11.22
C THR A 31 7.12 -29.61 9.78
N ALA A 32 5.91 -29.19 9.39
CA ALA A 32 5.59 -29.01 7.97
C ALA A 32 6.67 -28.07 7.38
N SER A 33 7.38 -28.53 6.36
CA SER A 33 8.39 -27.73 5.68
C SER A 33 7.71 -26.50 5.08
N VAL A 34 7.92 -25.33 5.69
CA VAL A 34 7.50 -24.05 5.12
C VAL A 34 8.32 -23.88 3.84
N SER A 35 7.75 -24.23 2.68
CA SER A 35 8.41 -23.97 1.41
C SER A 35 8.46 -22.46 1.23
N THR A 36 9.65 -21.87 1.35
CA THR A 36 9.87 -20.49 0.94
C THR A 36 9.62 -20.42 -0.56
N ILE A 37 8.46 -19.89 -0.96
CA ILE A 37 8.14 -19.70 -2.39
C ILE A 37 9.16 -18.70 -2.94
N SER A 38 9.99 -19.16 -3.89
CA SER A 38 10.93 -18.30 -4.60
C SER A 38 10.14 -17.39 -5.54
N ARG A 39 10.26 -16.08 -5.38
CA ARG A 39 9.60 -15.12 -6.28
C ARG A 39 10.31 -15.08 -7.64
N PRO A 40 9.57 -15.05 -8.75
CA PRO A 40 10.13 -14.81 -10.07
C PRO A 40 10.61 -13.36 -10.20
N ARG A 41 11.53 -13.10 -11.11
CA ARG A 41 11.88 -11.75 -11.55
C ARG A 41 10.70 -11.13 -12.32
N PHE A 42 10.65 -9.81 -12.38
CA PHE A 42 9.56 -9.13 -13.08
C PHE A 42 9.47 -9.50 -14.56
N ASP A 43 10.61 -9.74 -15.22
CA ASP A 43 10.65 -10.14 -16.65
C ASP A 43 10.10 -11.54 -16.91
N GLU A 44 9.90 -12.34 -15.86
CA GLU A 44 9.29 -13.67 -15.95
C GLU A 44 7.76 -13.61 -15.76
N LEU A 45 7.19 -12.42 -15.56
CA LEU A 45 5.74 -12.21 -15.49
C LEU A 45 5.17 -11.86 -16.88
N PRO A 46 3.99 -12.39 -17.25
CA PRO A 46 3.15 -13.27 -16.45
C PRO A 46 3.62 -14.74 -16.43
N LEU A 47 3.19 -15.47 -15.39
CA LEU A 47 3.63 -16.86 -15.16
C LEU A 47 3.00 -17.88 -16.11
N LYS A 48 1.80 -17.61 -16.63
CA LYS A 48 1.11 -18.50 -17.56
C LYS A 48 0.77 -17.76 -18.85
N GLN A 49 0.78 -18.49 -19.95
CA GLN A 49 0.38 -17.95 -21.25
C GLN A 49 -1.09 -17.54 -21.21
N GLY A 50 -1.38 -16.30 -21.61
CA GLY A 50 -2.74 -15.75 -21.65
C GLY A 50 -3.15 -14.96 -20.41
N ASP A 51 -2.36 -15.01 -19.33
CA ASP A 51 -2.60 -14.19 -18.15
C ASP A 51 -2.35 -12.70 -18.45
N PRO A 52 -3.02 -11.76 -17.75
CA PRO A 52 -2.85 -10.33 -17.97
C PRO A 52 -1.43 -9.85 -17.75
N LYS A 53 -1.10 -8.74 -18.40
CA LYS A 53 0.25 -8.16 -18.39
C LYS A 53 0.75 -7.91 -16.96
N GLY A 54 1.95 -8.43 -16.67
CA GLY A 54 2.61 -8.25 -15.38
C GLY A 54 1.96 -8.98 -14.21
N SER A 55 0.95 -9.83 -14.43
CA SER A 55 0.29 -10.58 -13.36
C SER A 55 1.18 -11.68 -12.80
N ALA A 56 1.01 -11.99 -11.52
CA ALA A 56 1.71 -13.06 -10.80
C ALA A 56 0.74 -14.20 -10.43
N TRP A 57 -0.26 -14.46 -11.27
CA TRP A 57 -1.32 -15.40 -10.97
C TRP A 57 -0.81 -16.84 -10.80
N GLY A 58 -1.34 -17.51 -9.79
CA GLY A 58 -0.90 -18.85 -9.41
C GLY A 58 0.43 -18.93 -8.66
N LEU A 59 1.14 -17.81 -8.41
CA LEU A 59 2.41 -17.82 -7.67
C LEU A 59 2.28 -18.42 -6.26
N TRP A 60 1.19 -18.08 -5.55
CA TRP A 60 0.86 -18.62 -4.23
C TRP A 60 -0.19 -19.74 -4.28
N GLY A 61 -0.45 -20.28 -5.47
CA GLY A 61 -1.49 -21.28 -5.74
C GLY A 61 -2.74 -20.69 -6.40
N ASP A 62 -3.45 -21.53 -7.15
CA ASP A 62 -4.62 -21.13 -7.96
C ASP A 62 -5.87 -20.76 -7.13
N HIS A 63 -5.84 -21.06 -5.83
CA HIS A 63 -6.89 -20.73 -4.87
C HIS A 63 -6.45 -19.67 -3.85
N ASP A 64 -5.28 -19.06 -4.05
CA ASP A 64 -4.84 -17.98 -3.16
C ASP A 64 -5.75 -16.76 -3.30
N GLU A 65 -5.95 -16.09 -2.17
CA GLU A 65 -6.78 -14.89 -2.06
C GLU A 65 -6.09 -13.73 -1.32
N ARG A 66 -4.77 -13.83 -1.08
CA ARG A 66 -4.00 -12.87 -0.27
C ARG A 66 -2.85 -12.20 -1.03
N GLY A 67 -2.44 -12.76 -2.17
CA GLY A 67 -1.41 -12.20 -3.04
C GLY A 67 -0.09 -11.94 -2.31
N THR A 68 0.46 -10.75 -2.50
CA THR A 68 1.75 -10.35 -1.90
C THR A 68 1.73 -10.31 -0.38
N LEU A 69 0.58 -10.34 0.29
CA LEU A 69 0.53 -10.50 1.75
C LEU A 69 1.04 -11.87 2.22
N ASN A 70 1.18 -12.84 1.33
CA ASN A 70 1.83 -14.12 1.63
C ASN A 70 3.35 -13.98 1.84
N LEU A 71 3.94 -12.81 1.53
CA LEU A 71 5.34 -12.49 1.86
C LEU A 71 5.53 -12.22 3.35
N ILE A 72 4.45 -11.90 4.07
CA ILE A 72 4.44 -11.72 5.52
C ILE A 72 4.37 -13.12 6.17
N THR A 73 5.53 -13.76 6.26
CA THR A 73 5.73 -15.03 6.97
C THR A 73 5.91 -14.81 8.46
N ASP A 74 5.87 -15.88 9.26
CA ASP A 74 6.10 -15.79 10.71
C ASP A 74 7.49 -15.22 11.05
N ASP A 75 8.50 -15.49 10.22
CA ASP A 75 9.84 -14.92 10.37
C ASP A 75 9.87 -13.43 10.05
N VAL A 76 9.10 -12.98 9.06
CA VAL A 76 8.93 -11.54 8.76
C VAL A 76 8.21 -10.83 9.92
N VAL A 77 7.15 -11.43 10.46
CA VAL A 77 6.45 -10.90 11.65
C VAL A 77 7.42 -10.80 12.84
N ARG A 78 8.18 -11.86 13.11
CA ARG A 78 9.16 -11.90 14.20
C ARG A 78 10.25 -10.84 14.00
N ALA A 79 10.78 -10.70 12.79
CA ALA A 79 11.77 -9.68 12.48
C ALA A 79 11.22 -8.25 12.63
N ALA A 80 9.96 -8.03 12.25
CA ALA A 80 9.29 -6.75 12.43
C ALA A 80 9.14 -6.37 13.91
N SER A 81 8.95 -7.32 14.83
CA SER A 81 8.87 -7.01 16.26
C SER A 81 10.14 -6.38 16.84
N ALA A 82 11.30 -6.63 16.22
CA ALA A 82 12.57 -5.99 16.59
C ALA A 82 12.60 -4.50 16.22
N GLU A 83 11.62 -4.01 15.46
CA GLU A 83 11.46 -2.61 15.14
C GLU A 83 10.71 -1.83 16.25
N SER A 84 10.26 -2.47 17.34
CA SER A 84 9.58 -1.82 18.48
C SER A 84 10.52 -1.66 19.68
N ILE A 85 11.48 -0.74 19.57
CA ILE A 85 12.55 -0.42 20.52
C ILE A 85 12.15 0.75 21.42
N GLU A 86 11.63 1.83 20.83
CA GLU A 86 11.36 3.09 21.54
C GLU A 86 10.02 3.11 22.28
N GLY A 87 9.09 2.21 21.91
CA GLY A 87 7.72 2.17 22.44
C GLY A 87 6.86 3.35 21.98
N LYS A 88 7.28 4.07 20.93
CA LYS A 88 6.50 5.18 20.36
C LYS A 88 5.49 4.61 19.39
N VAL A 89 4.22 4.96 19.60
CA VAL A 89 3.08 4.47 18.82
C VAL A 89 2.45 5.64 18.08
N VAL A 90 2.27 5.50 16.76
CA VAL A 90 1.71 6.53 15.88
C VAL A 90 0.54 5.95 15.10
N SER A 91 -0.65 6.53 15.27
CA SER A 91 -1.81 6.22 14.42
C SER A 91 -1.56 6.76 13.01
N LEU A 92 -1.91 5.97 11.99
CA LEU A 92 -1.77 6.32 10.58
C LEU A 92 -3.13 6.59 9.91
N ASN A 93 -4.17 6.81 10.72
CA ASN A 93 -5.56 6.93 10.27
C ASN A 93 -6.00 8.39 10.39
N LEU A 94 -6.51 8.94 9.29
CA LEU A 94 -7.29 10.16 9.28
C LEU A 94 -8.61 9.93 10.02
N PRO A 95 -9.20 11.00 10.58
CA PRO A 95 -10.61 11.01 10.96
C PRO A 95 -11.51 10.60 9.78
N LEU A 96 -12.60 9.87 10.05
CA LEU A 96 -13.49 9.33 8.98
C LEU A 96 -14.22 10.41 8.17
N ASP A 97 -14.29 11.64 8.70
CA ASP A 97 -14.81 12.84 8.04
C ASP A 97 -13.73 13.63 7.30
N VAL A 98 -12.52 13.08 7.17
CA VAL A 98 -11.41 13.66 6.40
C VAL A 98 -11.02 12.72 5.25
N PRO A 99 -10.96 13.21 4.00
CA PRO A 99 -11.30 14.57 3.57
C PRO A 99 -12.79 14.90 3.75
N LEU A 100 -13.09 16.19 4.00
CA LEU A 100 -14.44 16.75 4.26
C LEU A 100 -15.47 16.25 3.24
N LYS A 101 -15.06 16.16 1.98
CA LYS A 101 -15.73 15.40 0.94
C LYS A 101 -14.74 14.42 0.33
N PRO A 102 -15.14 13.17 0.04
CA PRO A 102 -14.31 12.25 -0.72
C PRO A 102 -13.88 12.88 -2.06
N MET A 103 -12.62 12.68 -2.44
CA MET A 103 -12.09 13.22 -3.71
C MET A 103 -12.72 12.57 -4.95
N ASN A 104 -13.40 11.42 -4.78
CA ASN A 104 -14.33 10.91 -5.76
C ASN A 104 -15.76 11.38 -5.38
N PRO A 105 -16.35 12.35 -6.09
CA PRO A 105 -17.66 12.92 -5.72
C PRO A 105 -18.83 11.93 -5.83
N ARG A 106 -18.61 10.71 -6.36
CA ARG A 106 -19.59 9.62 -6.32
C ARG A 106 -19.57 8.81 -5.02
N ARG A 107 -18.55 9.00 -4.17
CA ARG A 107 -18.45 8.36 -2.85
C ARG A 107 -19.16 9.23 -1.82
N LYS A 108 -19.91 8.57 -0.92
CA LYS A 108 -20.60 9.22 0.19
C LYS A 108 -19.61 9.60 1.30
N PRO A 109 -19.65 10.82 1.86
CA PRO A 109 -18.89 11.16 3.06
C PRO A 109 -19.39 10.38 4.29
N CYS A 110 -18.61 10.33 5.36
CA CYS A 110 -19.06 9.69 6.59
C CYS A 110 -20.18 10.50 7.26
N SER A 111 -21.30 9.83 7.56
CA SER A 111 -22.34 10.34 8.45
C SER A 111 -22.20 9.63 9.79
N HIS A 112 -22.08 10.41 10.87
CA HIS A 112 -22.02 9.91 12.24
C HIS A 112 -23.23 10.44 13.02
N THR A 113 -24.01 9.51 13.59
CA THR A 113 -25.20 9.82 14.38
C THR A 113 -24.99 9.34 15.82
N LEU A 114 -24.82 10.28 16.75
CA LEU A 114 -24.73 9.99 18.18
C LEU A 114 -26.13 9.77 18.77
N ILE A 115 -26.32 8.65 19.47
CA ILE A 115 -27.55 8.28 20.17
C ILE A 115 -27.33 8.40 21.67
N ALA A 116 -27.71 9.55 22.24
CA ALA A 116 -27.60 9.79 23.67
C ALA A 116 -28.72 9.06 24.45
N LYS A 117 -28.33 8.12 25.33
CA LYS A 117 -29.20 7.30 26.18
C LYS A 117 -29.08 7.70 27.66
N GLY A 118 -29.29 8.99 27.96
CA GLY A 118 -29.19 9.52 29.31
C GLY A 118 -27.75 9.51 29.85
N HIS A 119 -27.36 8.43 30.55
CA HIS A 119 -26.01 8.22 31.10
C HIS A 119 -25.14 7.25 30.28
N ALA A 120 -25.63 6.79 29.14
CA ALA A 120 -24.90 5.98 28.16
C ALA A 120 -25.06 6.59 26.76
N ASN A 121 -24.21 6.23 25.81
CA ASN A 121 -24.31 6.66 24.41
C ASN A 121 -23.98 5.49 23.49
N ASP A 122 -24.72 5.39 22.38
CA ASP A 122 -24.38 4.58 21.21
C ASP A 122 -24.14 5.51 20.02
N ASP A 123 -23.62 5.00 18.92
CA ASP A 123 -23.53 5.72 17.65
C ASP A 123 -23.83 4.83 16.44
N GLU A 124 -24.14 5.46 15.32
CA GLU A 124 -24.29 4.85 14.01
C GLU A 124 -23.38 5.54 13.00
N LEU A 125 -22.79 4.74 12.09
CA LEU A 125 -21.93 5.22 11.01
C LEU A 125 -22.48 4.75 9.66
N ASP A 126 -22.54 5.67 8.70
CA ASP A 126 -22.90 5.39 7.31
C ASP A 126 -21.93 6.12 6.38
N PHE A 127 -21.05 5.36 5.72
CA PHE A 127 -19.94 5.88 4.94
C PHE A 127 -19.56 4.93 3.80
N ASN A 128 -18.91 5.48 2.77
CA ASN A 128 -18.23 4.66 1.78
C ASN A 128 -16.84 4.25 2.31
N THR A 129 -16.46 2.97 2.23
CA THR A 129 -15.21 2.48 2.86
C THR A 129 -13.92 3.03 2.24
N GLN A 130 -14.01 3.79 1.14
CA GLN A 130 -12.91 4.50 0.49
C GLN A 130 -13.04 6.04 0.62
N SER A 131 -13.75 6.53 1.64
CA SER A 131 -14.00 7.96 1.88
C SER A 131 -12.88 8.67 2.65
N SER A 132 -12.10 7.92 3.44
CA SER A 132 -11.02 8.40 4.32
C SER A 132 -9.81 7.46 4.19
N SER A 133 -8.92 7.37 5.18
CA SER A 133 -7.88 6.34 5.21
C SER A 133 -8.48 4.97 4.96
N HIS A 134 -7.92 4.21 4.01
CA HIS A 134 -8.39 2.87 3.68
C HIS A 134 -7.30 1.98 3.12
N TRP A 135 -7.59 0.68 3.12
CA TRP A 135 -7.01 -0.30 2.20
C TRP A 135 -8.00 -0.57 1.09
N ASP A 136 -7.56 -0.44 -0.16
CA ASP A 136 -8.20 -1.10 -1.28
C ASP A 136 -7.84 -2.59 -1.28
N GLY A 137 -8.89 -3.41 -1.20
CA GLY A 137 -8.79 -4.86 -1.30
C GLY A 137 -8.85 -5.34 -2.75
N LEU A 138 -8.66 -6.64 -2.93
CA LEU A 138 -8.47 -7.25 -4.25
C LEU A 138 -9.75 -7.28 -5.11
N ARG A 139 -10.90 -6.91 -4.54
CA ARG A 139 -12.18 -6.71 -5.24
C ARG A 139 -12.33 -5.31 -5.85
N HIS A 140 -11.37 -4.40 -5.62
CA HIS A 140 -11.58 -2.99 -5.92
C HIS A 140 -11.47 -2.63 -7.41
N PHE A 141 -10.38 -3.06 -8.06
CA PHE A 141 -10.06 -2.61 -9.41
C PHE A 141 -9.54 -3.75 -10.29
N PRO A 142 -10.29 -4.19 -11.33
CA PRO A 142 -9.87 -5.26 -12.23
C PRO A 142 -8.88 -4.76 -13.28
N TYR A 143 -8.24 -5.68 -14.00
CA TYR A 143 -7.67 -5.33 -15.30
C TYR A 143 -8.76 -4.82 -16.24
N SER A 144 -8.53 -3.67 -16.87
CA SER A 144 -9.53 -2.99 -17.70
C SER A 144 -9.82 -3.75 -18.99
N ASP A 145 -8.83 -4.44 -19.56
CA ASP A 145 -9.00 -5.12 -20.84
C ASP A 145 -9.72 -6.47 -20.70
N THR A 146 -9.46 -7.20 -19.60
CA THR A 146 -10.00 -8.54 -19.37
C THR A 146 -11.18 -8.55 -18.40
N HIS A 147 -11.39 -7.47 -17.64
CA HIS A 147 -12.36 -7.36 -16.55
C HIS A 147 -12.19 -8.44 -15.46
N GLN A 148 -10.96 -8.92 -15.29
CA GLN A 148 -10.61 -9.91 -14.28
C GLN A 148 -9.87 -9.27 -13.11
N PHE A 149 -10.23 -9.73 -11.92
CA PHE A 149 -9.58 -9.42 -10.65
C PHE A 149 -8.47 -10.43 -10.35
N TYR A 150 -7.89 -10.35 -9.15
CA TYR A 150 -6.83 -11.24 -8.69
C TYR A 150 -7.14 -12.72 -8.91
N ASN A 151 -6.15 -13.47 -9.42
CA ASN A 151 -6.26 -14.89 -9.79
C ASN A 151 -7.44 -15.21 -10.72
N GLY A 152 -7.76 -14.31 -11.66
CA GLY A 152 -8.74 -14.54 -12.71
C GLY A 152 -10.20 -14.44 -12.28
N VAL A 153 -10.47 -14.02 -11.04
CA VAL A 153 -11.82 -13.83 -10.51
C VAL A 153 -12.59 -12.83 -11.38
N VAL A 154 -13.85 -13.14 -11.69
CA VAL A 154 -14.71 -12.26 -12.51
C VAL A 154 -15.79 -11.57 -11.69
N GLN A 155 -16.39 -10.53 -12.27
CA GLN A 155 -17.43 -9.72 -11.60
C GLN A 155 -18.62 -10.56 -11.08
N SER A 156 -19.03 -11.61 -11.78
CA SER A 156 -20.13 -12.48 -11.32
C SER A 156 -19.78 -13.25 -10.05
N GLU A 157 -18.53 -13.67 -9.86
CA GLU A 157 -18.04 -14.28 -8.62
C GLU A 157 -17.96 -13.25 -7.49
N ILE A 158 -17.51 -12.03 -7.78
CA ILE A 158 -17.48 -10.92 -6.79
C ILE A 158 -18.88 -10.67 -6.23
N SER A 159 -19.88 -10.63 -7.11
CA SER A 159 -21.28 -10.35 -6.75
C SER A 159 -22.00 -11.51 -6.05
N SER A 160 -21.45 -12.73 -6.06
CA SER A 160 -22.12 -13.93 -5.54
C SER A 160 -21.35 -14.68 -4.44
N SER A 161 -20.14 -14.23 -4.10
CA SER A 161 -19.27 -14.89 -3.10
C SER A 161 -18.53 -13.88 -2.23
N HIS A 162 -17.73 -14.37 -1.27
CA HIS A 162 -16.81 -13.55 -0.45
C HIS A 162 -15.35 -13.63 -0.91
N LYS A 163 -15.04 -14.37 -1.98
CA LYS A 163 -13.71 -14.58 -2.56
C LYS A 163 -12.91 -13.28 -2.70
N ILE A 164 -11.64 -13.28 -2.32
CA ILE A 164 -10.71 -12.16 -2.39
C ILE A 164 -11.18 -10.88 -1.66
N GLY A 165 -12.10 -11.03 -0.71
CA GLY A 165 -12.65 -9.93 0.09
C GLY A 165 -11.75 -9.51 1.26
N ILE A 166 -12.02 -8.33 1.82
CA ILE A 166 -11.20 -7.71 2.87
C ILE A 166 -11.12 -8.54 4.17
N GLN A 167 -12.08 -9.44 4.41
CA GLN A 167 -12.03 -10.36 5.54
C GLN A 167 -10.76 -11.21 5.56
N ASN A 168 -10.15 -11.50 4.40
CA ASN A 168 -8.90 -12.26 4.33
C ASN A 168 -7.72 -11.54 4.99
N ILE A 169 -7.78 -10.19 5.06
CA ILE A 169 -6.81 -9.38 5.82
C ILE A 169 -7.24 -9.31 7.29
N ALA A 170 -8.53 -9.24 7.60
CA ALA A 170 -9.00 -9.24 8.98
C ALA A 170 -8.70 -10.57 9.72
N GLU A 171 -8.79 -11.70 9.04
CA GLU A 171 -8.51 -13.04 9.58
C GLU A 171 -7.01 -13.31 9.76
N LYS A 172 -6.18 -12.82 8.83
CA LYS A 172 -4.71 -12.83 8.96
C LYS A 172 -4.18 -11.40 8.79
N PRO A 173 -4.11 -10.65 9.91
CA PRO A 173 -3.79 -9.22 9.93
C PRO A 173 -2.40 -8.92 9.39
N ILE A 174 -2.20 -7.66 9.00
CA ILE A 174 -0.88 -7.20 8.57
C ILE A 174 -0.10 -6.87 9.83
N VAL A 175 0.97 -7.63 10.05
CA VAL A 175 2.00 -7.33 11.04
C VAL A 175 3.34 -7.53 10.35
N THR A 176 4.01 -6.43 10.02
CA THR A 176 5.27 -6.48 9.27
C THR A 176 6.07 -5.21 9.52
N ARG A 177 7.18 -5.03 8.82
CA ARG A 177 7.95 -3.79 8.85
C ARG A 177 7.37 -2.79 7.84
N GLY A 178 7.07 -1.59 8.31
CA GLY A 178 6.77 -0.43 7.48
C GLY A 178 8.04 0.37 7.17
N VAL A 179 8.09 0.99 6.00
CA VAL A 179 9.19 1.83 5.55
C VAL A 179 8.65 3.14 4.99
N LEU A 180 8.96 4.27 5.62
CA LEU A 180 8.53 5.59 5.16
C LEU A 180 9.56 6.23 4.23
N LEU A 181 9.17 6.49 2.98
CA LEU A 181 9.85 7.45 2.10
C LEU A 181 9.16 8.81 2.20
N ASP A 182 9.86 9.78 2.77
CA ASP A 182 9.34 11.15 2.94
C ASP A 182 9.75 12.02 1.75
N TRP A 183 9.06 11.79 0.63
CA TRP A 183 9.28 12.53 -0.60
C TRP A 183 8.95 14.02 -0.42
N TYR A 184 7.90 14.35 0.34
CA TYR A 184 7.51 15.74 0.56
C TYR A 184 8.61 16.57 1.23
N ALA A 185 9.22 16.05 2.32
CA ALA A 185 10.33 16.74 2.98
C ALA A 185 11.57 16.85 2.06
N TYR A 186 11.81 15.86 1.20
CA TYR A 186 12.84 15.91 0.18
C TYR A 186 12.55 17.02 -0.86
N ALA A 187 11.34 17.06 -1.41
CA ALA A 187 10.92 18.06 -2.39
C ALA A 187 11.08 19.48 -1.85
N GLN A 188 10.66 19.73 -0.61
CA GLN A 188 10.84 21.02 0.07
C GLN A 188 12.31 21.45 0.16
N ARG A 189 13.21 20.57 0.62
CA ARG A 189 14.64 20.89 0.76
C ARG A 189 15.33 21.10 -0.59
N LYS A 190 14.88 20.41 -1.63
CA LYS A 190 15.44 20.54 -2.99
C LYS A 190 14.79 21.68 -3.79
N GLY A 191 13.74 22.31 -3.27
CA GLY A 191 12.99 23.35 -3.97
C GLY A 191 12.24 22.82 -5.20
N LEU A 192 11.79 21.56 -5.16
CA LEU A 192 11.01 20.96 -6.24
C LEU A 192 9.57 21.47 -6.22
N PRO A 193 8.90 21.59 -7.39
CA PRO A 193 7.50 21.95 -7.44
C PRO A 193 6.63 20.90 -6.75
N HIS A 194 5.62 21.36 -6.03
CA HIS A 194 4.66 20.50 -5.32
C HIS A 194 3.23 20.99 -5.58
N HIS A 195 2.50 20.23 -6.39
CA HIS A 195 1.12 20.46 -6.79
C HIS A 195 0.26 19.25 -6.42
N PRO A 196 -0.07 19.07 -5.14
CA PRO A 196 -0.67 17.83 -4.63
C PRO A 196 -2.06 17.53 -5.22
N PHE A 197 -2.77 18.58 -5.64
CA PHE A 197 -4.13 18.49 -6.18
C PHE A 197 -4.19 18.45 -7.72
N THR A 198 -3.07 18.19 -8.38
CA THR A 198 -2.99 18.02 -9.85
C THR A 198 -2.44 16.64 -10.18
N ASN A 199 -2.42 16.26 -11.47
CA ASN A 199 -1.84 14.99 -11.93
C ASN A 199 -0.29 15.09 -11.98
N GLN A 200 0.32 15.46 -10.86
CA GLN A 200 1.77 15.54 -10.74
C GLN A 200 2.33 14.15 -10.42
N ALA A 201 3.24 13.69 -11.29
CA ALA A 201 4.05 12.52 -11.05
C ALA A 201 5.03 12.77 -9.89
N ILE A 202 5.19 11.78 -9.02
CA ILE A 202 6.36 11.60 -8.15
C ILE A 202 7.28 10.60 -8.87
N PRO A 203 8.38 11.08 -9.48
CA PRO A 203 9.27 10.23 -10.26
C PRO A 203 9.96 9.15 -9.42
N LEU A 204 10.21 7.98 -10.01
CA LEU A 204 10.92 6.89 -9.33
C LEU A 204 12.35 7.30 -8.98
N ASP A 205 13.03 8.06 -9.84
CA ASP A 205 14.40 8.50 -9.58
C ASP A 205 14.48 9.40 -8.34
N GLU A 206 13.50 10.28 -8.12
CA GLU A 206 13.38 11.07 -6.90
C GLU A 206 13.13 10.20 -5.66
N LEU A 207 12.23 9.21 -5.73
CA LEU A 207 12.04 8.24 -4.64
C LEU A 207 13.33 7.48 -4.33
N LEU A 208 14.12 7.11 -5.34
CA LEU A 208 15.41 6.47 -5.13
C LEU A 208 16.45 7.41 -4.52
N GLN A 209 16.38 8.72 -4.77
CA GLN A 209 17.19 9.69 -4.01
C GLN A 209 16.76 9.76 -2.55
N VAL A 210 15.45 9.73 -2.27
CA VAL A 210 14.91 9.69 -0.89
C VAL A 210 15.45 8.46 -0.16
N VAL A 211 15.40 7.28 -0.77
CA VAL A 211 15.98 6.03 -0.21
C VAL A 211 17.44 6.21 0.18
N ARG A 212 18.25 6.83 -0.67
CA ARG A 212 19.68 7.07 -0.41
C ARG A 212 19.89 8.06 0.73
N GLU A 213 19.17 9.17 0.74
CA GLU A 213 19.33 10.21 1.76
C GLU A 213 18.84 9.73 3.14
N GLN A 214 17.76 8.93 3.18
CA GLN A 214 17.23 8.29 4.38
C GLN A 214 18.02 7.03 4.79
N ARG A 215 18.93 6.53 3.93
CA ARG A 215 19.74 5.31 4.12
C ARG A 215 18.89 4.09 4.42
N VAL A 216 17.77 3.98 3.72
CA VAL A 216 16.82 2.86 3.85
C VAL A 216 17.32 1.66 3.05
N THR A 217 17.15 0.47 3.61
CA THR A 217 17.30 -0.80 2.90
C THR A 217 16.01 -1.58 3.05
N PHE A 218 15.43 -1.97 1.91
CA PHE A 218 14.20 -2.75 1.88
C PHE A 218 14.46 -4.23 2.19
N ARG A 219 13.44 -4.89 2.72
CA ARG A 219 13.39 -6.32 3.00
C ARG A 219 12.10 -6.87 2.39
N GLN A 220 12.14 -8.16 2.03
CA GLN A 220 10.93 -8.84 1.58
C GLN A 220 9.84 -8.78 2.66
N GLY A 221 8.62 -8.48 2.23
CA GLY A 221 7.45 -8.35 3.11
C GLY A 221 7.30 -6.98 3.74
N ASP A 222 8.17 -6.01 3.42
CA ASP A 222 7.97 -4.62 3.84
C ASP A 222 6.68 -4.04 3.24
N VAL A 223 6.03 -3.16 3.98
CA VAL A 223 5.04 -2.22 3.45
C VAL A 223 5.72 -0.91 3.13
N LEU A 224 5.71 -0.52 1.85
CA LEU A 224 6.23 0.78 1.41
C LEU A 224 5.21 1.87 1.68
N VAL A 225 5.58 2.89 2.45
CA VAL A 225 4.75 4.05 2.77
C VAL A 225 5.38 5.30 2.16
N ILE A 226 4.64 6.06 1.36
CA ILE A 226 5.14 7.27 0.72
C ILE A 226 4.36 8.48 1.23
N ARG A 227 5.10 9.43 1.83
CA ARG A 227 4.55 10.76 2.15
C ARG A 227 4.75 11.70 0.98
N THR A 228 3.66 11.97 0.29
CA THR A 228 3.55 12.84 -0.89
C THR A 228 3.39 14.30 -0.52
N GLY A 229 2.84 14.60 0.66
CA GLY A 229 2.53 15.96 1.10
C GLY A 229 1.10 16.39 0.81
N TRP A 230 0.26 15.46 0.32
CA TRP A 230 -1.14 15.72 0.03
C TRP A 230 -1.92 16.10 1.29
N THR A 231 -1.82 15.31 2.36
CA THR A 231 -2.49 15.58 3.65
C THR A 231 -2.01 16.88 4.27
N ALA A 232 -0.69 17.13 4.22
CA ALA A 232 -0.10 18.39 4.67
C ALA A 232 -0.73 19.60 3.96
N ALA A 233 -0.83 19.57 2.62
CA ALA A 233 -1.45 20.65 1.86
C ALA A 233 -2.97 20.76 2.10
N TYR A 234 -3.68 19.64 2.21
CA TYR A 234 -5.12 19.61 2.46
C TYR A 234 -5.48 20.25 3.80
N SER A 235 -4.67 20.03 4.83
CA SER A 235 -4.89 20.59 6.17
C SER A 235 -4.84 22.12 6.21
N GLN A 236 -4.13 22.76 5.27
CA GLN A 236 -3.99 24.21 5.19
C GLN A 236 -5.16 24.91 4.47
N LEU A 237 -6.03 24.13 3.82
CA LEU A 237 -7.20 24.66 3.12
C LEU A 237 -8.29 25.09 4.11
N THR A 238 -9.00 26.16 3.77
CA THR A 238 -10.27 26.52 4.42
C THR A 238 -11.35 25.50 4.09
N ASP A 239 -12.42 25.44 4.89
CA ASP A 239 -13.52 24.50 4.64
C ASP A 239 -14.20 24.75 3.28
N ALA A 240 -14.32 26.02 2.87
CA ALA A 240 -14.84 26.36 1.54
C ALA A 240 -13.95 25.84 0.39
N GLU A 241 -12.63 25.85 0.58
CA GLU A 241 -11.68 25.29 -0.39
C GLU A 241 -11.73 23.77 -0.41
N LYS A 242 -11.84 23.11 0.76
CA LYS A 242 -12.01 21.66 0.89
C LYS A 242 -13.29 21.18 0.22
N GLU A 243 -14.39 21.90 0.43
CA GLU A 243 -15.69 21.68 -0.21
C GLU A 243 -15.58 21.73 -1.74
N ARG A 244 -14.96 22.79 -2.27
CA ARG A 244 -14.72 22.96 -3.71
C ARG A 244 -13.79 21.88 -4.26
N LEU A 245 -12.76 21.50 -3.52
CA LEU A 245 -11.79 20.49 -3.93
C LEU A 245 -12.42 19.10 -4.04
N GLY A 246 -13.30 18.70 -3.12
CA GLY A 246 -14.03 17.43 -3.20
C GLY A 246 -15.17 17.43 -4.22
N GLY A 247 -15.73 18.61 -4.53
CA GLY A 247 -16.84 18.78 -5.47
C GLY A 247 -16.46 18.96 -6.94
N ARG A 248 -15.17 18.93 -7.30
CA ARG A 248 -14.69 19.15 -8.67
C ARG A 248 -14.91 17.93 -9.58
N ASP A 249 -15.07 18.19 -10.87
CA ASP A 249 -15.12 17.13 -11.89
C ASP A 249 -13.75 16.50 -12.15
N ASP A 250 -12.68 17.31 -12.11
CA ASP A 250 -11.30 16.85 -12.28
C ASP A 250 -10.76 16.23 -10.99
N ARG A 251 -10.66 14.91 -10.98
CA ARG A 251 -10.23 14.13 -9.80
C ARG A 251 -8.72 14.04 -9.65
N ALA A 252 -7.96 14.88 -10.35
CA ALA A 252 -6.53 14.77 -10.40
C ALA A 252 -5.86 14.86 -9.03
N SER A 253 -4.89 13.98 -8.79
CA SER A 253 -4.10 13.96 -7.55
C SER A 253 -2.67 13.54 -7.86
N CYS A 254 -1.73 14.07 -7.09
CA CYS A 254 -0.34 13.65 -7.20
C CYS A 254 -0.20 12.20 -6.71
N GLY A 255 0.85 11.54 -7.15
CA GLY A 255 1.16 10.18 -6.71
C GLY A 255 2.36 9.61 -7.46
N VAL A 256 2.69 8.36 -7.18
CA VAL A 256 3.84 7.69 -7.82
C VAL A 256 3.66 7.63 -9.34
N GLU A 257 4.72 7.87 -10.09
CA GLU A 257 4.67 7.75 -11.55
C GLU A 257 4.35 6.30 -11.99
N ALA A 258 3.33 6.11 -12.83
CA ALA A 258 2.87 4.80 -13.29
C ALA A 258 3.68 4.25 -14.48
N THR A 259 5.00 4.29 -14.41
CA THR A 259 5.89 3.76 -15.47
C THR A 259 6.16 2.27 -15.29
N GLU A 260 6.57 1.57 -16.36
CA GLU A 260 7.04 0.18 -16.25
C GLU A 260 8.17 0.05 -15.22
N ALA A 261 9.09 1.02 -15.20
CA ALA A 261 10.22 1.02 -14.28
C ALA A 261 9.78 1.10 -12.82
N ALA A 262 8.79 1.96 -12.52
CA ALA A 262 8.22 2.07 -11.18
C ALA A 262 7.51 0.78 -10.79
N ILE A 263 6.62 0.25 -11.63
CA ILE A 263 5.94 -1.03 -11.38
C ILE A 263 6.98 -2.14 -11.12
N ARG A 264 7.95 -2.32 -12.01
CA ARG A 264 9.04 -3.28 -11.85
C ARG A 264 9.78 -3.12 -10.53
N TRP A 265 10.13 -1.89 -10.15
CA TRP A 265 10.83 -1.64 -8.89
C TRP A 265 10.03 -2.13 -7.68
N HIS A 266 8.72 -1.89 -7.62
CA HIS A 266 7.87 -2.39 -6.52
C HIS A 266 7.88 -3.92 -6.43
N TRP A 267 7.80 -4.60 -7.58
CA TRP A 267 7.92 -6.06 -7.62
C TRP A 267 9.28 -6.50 -7.09
N GLU A 268 10.37 -6.03 -7.70
CA GLU A 268 11.73 -6.48 -7.38
C GLU A 268 12.15 -6.20 -5.93
N GLN A 269 11.61 -5.15 -5.29
CA GLN A 269 11.89 -4.86 -3.87
C GLN A 269 11.18 -5.78 -2.88
N GLY A 270 10.23 -6.61 -3.32
CA GLY A 270 9.66 -7.60 -2.41
C GLY A 270 8.51 -7.08 -1.53
N PHE A 271 7.88 -5.95 -1.86
CA PHE A 271 6.84 -5.34 -1.02
C PHE A 271 5.59 -6.21 -0.89
N SER A 272 5.00 -6.25 0.31
CA SER A 272 3.75 -6.96 0.57
C SER A 272 2.50 -6.10 0.33
N ALA A 273 2.63 -4.78 0.51
CA ALA A 273 1.61 -3.78 0.24
C ALA A 273 2.26 -2.40 0.06
N VAL A 274 1.51 -1.43 -0.45
CA VAL A 274 1.96 -0.05 -0.58
C VAL A 274 0.94 0.90 0.03
N ALA A 275 1.37 2.02 0.60
CA ALA A 275 0.46 3.03 1.14
C ALA A 275 0.98 4.46 0.91
N SER A 276 0.07 5.43 0.92
CA SER A 276 0.41 6.85 0.81
C SER A 276 -0.63 7.75 1.48
N ASP A 277 -0.27 9.02 1.67
CA ASP A 277 -1.16 10.08 2.17
C ASP A 277 -2.02 10.74 1.07
N THR A 278 -1.92 10.29 -0.19
CA THR A 278 -2.73 10.80 -1.31
C THR A 278 -3.99 9.94 -1.51
N VAL A 279 -4.95 10.46 -2.28
CA VAL A 279 -6.27 9.85 -2.55
C VAL A 279 -6.29 8.84 -3.70
N ALA A 280 -5.13 8.62 -4.29
CA ALA A 280 -4.81 7.61 -5.29
C ALA A 280 -3.30 7.34 -5.17
N TYR A 281 -2.85 6.10 -4.97
CA TYR A 281 -1.41 5.83 -4.72
C TYR A 281 -0.50 6.32 -5.86
N GLU A 282 -0.88 6.00 -7.09
CA GLU A 282 -0.25 6.50 -8.31
C GLU A 282 -0.83 7.85 -8.72
N GLN A 283 -0.09 8.63 -9.49
CA GLN A 283 -0.62 9.88 -10.04
C GLN A 283 -1.96 9.62 -10.74
N TRP A 284 -2.94 10.49 -10.52
CA TRP A 284 -4.30 10.29 -11.01
C TRP A 284 -4.78 11.48 -11.86
N PRO A 285 -5.52 11.25 -12.98
CA PRO A 285 -5.77 9.97 -13.66
C PRO A 285 -4.49 9.25 -14.07
N SER A 286 -4.41 7.93 -13.83
CA SER A 286 -3.17 7.18 -14.07
C SER A 286 -2.86 7.01 -15.56
N PRO A 287 -1.67 7.45 -16.02
CA PRO A 287 -1.22 7.16 -17.38
C PRO A 287 -0.89 5.69 -17.57
N LYS A 288 -1.37 5.09 -18.65
CA LYS A 288 -1.07 3.70 -19.02
C LYS A 288 0.07 3.59 -20.03
N HIS A 289 1.22 4.18 -19.75
CA HIS A 289 2.37 4.15 -20.67
C HIS A 289 2.85 2.73 -20.99
N TRP A 290 2.71 1.81 -20.03
CA TRP A 290 3.01 0.40 -20.21
C TRP A 290 1.80 -0.44 -20.63
N GLY A 291 0.67 0.20 -20.99
CA GLY A 291 -0.59 -0.46 -21.34
C GLY A 291 -1.48 -0.83 -20.14
N VAL A 292 -0.94 -0.77 -18.92
CA VAL A 292 -1.65 -1.00 -17.65
C VAL A 292 -1.22 0.05 -16.62
N CYS A 293 -2.06 0.34 -15.63
CA CYS A 293 -1.71 1.18 -14.48
C CYS A 293 -1.33 0.36 -13.23
N MET A 294 -0.85 1.02 -12.17
CA MET A 294 -0.51 0.36 -10.91
C MET A 294 -1.73 -0.25 -10.24
N HIS A 295 -2.89 0.40 -10.22
CA HIS A 295 -4.10 -0.22 -9.63
C HIS A 295 -4.43 -1.59 -10.25
N GLU A 296 -4.31 -1.72 -11.58
CA GLU A 296 -4.53 -3.00 -12.28
C GLU A 296 -3.49 -4.05 -11.85
N VAL A 297 -2.22 -3.70 -11.90
CA VAL A 297 -1.12 -4.65 -11.64
C VAL A 297 -0.99 -4.98 -10.17
N PHE A 298 -1.12 -4.01 -9.27
CA PHE A 298 -0.93 -4.19 -7.84
C PHE A 298 -2.09 -5.00 -7.27
N LEU A 299 -3.34 -4.53 -7.42
CA LEU A 299 -4.49 -5.21 -6.85
C LEU A 299 -4.81 -6.51 -7.61
N SER A 300 -5.01 -6.43 -8.92
CA SER A 300 -5.48 -7.56 -9.71
C SER A 300 -4.35 -8.43 -10.27
N GLY A 301 -3.15 -7.87 -10.53
CA GLY A 301 -2.01 -8.66 -11.00
C GLY A 301 -1.31 -9.44 -9.90
N TRP A 302 -0.97 -8.77 -8.79
CA TRP A 302 -0.14 -9.34 -7.73
C TRP A 302 -0.92 -9.67 -6.46
N GLY A 303 -2.15 -9.16 -6.32
CA GLY A 303 -2.87 -9.26 -5.06
C GLY A 303 -2.21 -8.43 -3.97
N MET A 304 -1.68 -7.26 -4.32
CA MET A 304 -1.02 -6.30 -3.45
C MET A 304 -1.99 -5.18 -3.05
N PRO A 305 -2.43 -5.12 -1.78
CA PRO A 305 -3.29 -4.05 -1.31
C PRO A 305 -2.65 -2.67 -1.42
N ILE A 306 -3.49 -1.67 -1.66
CA ILE A 306 -3.10 -0.26 -1.79
C ILE A 306 -3.73 0.54 -0.65
N GLY A 307 -2.91 1.27 0.10
CA GLY A 307 -3.33 2.13 1.20
C GLY A 307 -3.39 3.59 0.74
N GLU A 308 -4.52 4.24 0.96
CA GLU A 308 -4.75 5.61 0.48
C GLU A 308 -5.33 6.48 1.59
N CYS A 309 -5.05 7.79 1.50
CA CYS A 309 -5.42 8.79 2.50
C CYS A 309 -4.85 8.47 3.90
N TRP A 310 -3.66 7.89 4.03
CA TRP A 310 -3.07 7.65 5.35
C TRP A 310 -2.59 8.96 5.98
N ASP A 311 -2.71 9.10 7.31
CA ASP A 311 -2.12 10.22 8.02
C ASP A 311 -0.65 9.93 8.33
N LEU A 312 0.25 10.64 7.64
CA LEU A 312 1.69 10.43 7.72
C LEU A 312 2.43 11.58 8.40
N GLU A 313 1.73 12.60 8.92
CA GLU A 313 2.39 13.80 9.46
C GLU A 313 3.11 13.48 10.76
N ALA A 314 2.41 12.85 11.72
CA ALA A 314 3.04 12.43 12.98
C ALA A 314 4.11 11.34 12.76
N LEU A 315 3.94 10.50 11.73
CA LEU A 315 4.92 9.48 11.37
C LEU A 315 6.22 10.10 10.85
N SER A 316 6.13 11.04 9.90
CA SER A 316 7.28 11.77 9.36
C SER A 316 8.06 12.48 10.45
N GLU A 317 7.36 13.20 11.34
CA GLU A 317 8.01 13.90 12.46
C GLU A 317 8.68 12.93 13.43
N THR A 318 8.05 11.79 13.73
CA THR A 318 8.64 10.75 14.59
C THR A 318 9.88 10.15 13.94
N CYS A 319 9.81 9.79 12.65
CA CYS A 319 10.96 9.28 11.89
C CYS A 319 12.13 10.27 11.90
N ARG A 320 11.85 11.56 11.69
CA ARG A 320 12.86 12.63 11.68
C ARG A 320 13.50 12.81 13.05
N MET A 321 12.71 12.81 14.13
CA MET A 321 13.20 12.92 15.51
C MET A 321 14.11 11.74 15.88
N LEU A 322 13.74 10.52 15.46
CA LEU A 322 14.51 9.31 15.76
C LEU A 322 15.68 9.07 14.79
N GLY A 323 15.72 9.79 13.66
CA GLY A 323 16.66 9.51 12.57
C GLY A 323 16.46 8.12 11.94
N ARG A 324 15.23 7.61 11.96
CA ARG A 324 14.87 6.23 11.61
C ARG A 324 13.61 6.21 10.77
N TRP A 325 13.62 5.47 9.66
CA TRP A 325 12.54 5.47 8.66
C TRP A 325 11.84 4.12 8.52
N THR A 326 12.11 3.21 9.46
CA THR A 326 11.52 1.88 9.53
C THR A 326 10.90 1.66 10.90
N PHE A 327 9.79 0.95 10.93
CA PHE A 327 9.00 0.72 12.13
C PHE A 327 8.23 -0.60 12.00
N MET A 328 7.77 -1.16 13.11
CA MET A 328 6.77 -2.22 13.05
C MET A 328 5.44 -1.58 12.64
N LEU A 329 4.80 -2.14 11.61
CA LEU A 329 3.49 -1.73 11.14
C LEU A 329 2.48 -2.82 11.47
N THR A 330 1.39 -2.42 12.11
CA THR A 330 0.22 -3.27 12.34
C THR A 330 -0.99 -2.66 11.64
N SER A 331 -1.88 -3.50 11.10
CA SER A 331 -3.15 -3.06 10.52
C SER A 331 -4.18 -4.18 10.62
N GLN A 332 -5.34 -3.83 11.20
CA GLN A 332 -6.48 -4.71 11.42
C GLN A 332 -7.74 -4.12 10.77
N PRO A 333 -8.02 -4.44 9.50
CA PRO A 333 -9.24 -4.01 8.83
C PRO A 333 -10.50 -4.56 9.51
N LEU A 334 -11.66 -3.96 9.17
CA LEU A 334 -12.96 -4.48 9.54
C LEU A 334 -13.12 -5.91 9.00
N ASN A 335 -13.62 -6.81 9.85
CA ASN A 335 -13.97 -8.16 9.42
C ASN A 335 -15.31 -8.13 8.68
N LEU A 336 -15.26 -7.75 7.40
CA LEU A 336 -16.42 -7.59 6.51
C LEU A 336 -16.37 -8.63 5.39
N PRO A 337 -17.12 -9.75 5.51
CA PRO A 337 -17.16 -10.78 4.47
C PRO A 337 -17.57 -10.22 3.11
N GLY A 338 -16.74 -10.45 2.09
CA GLY A 338 -16.94 -9.94 0.74
C GLY A 338 -16.71 -8.44 0.56
N GLY A 339 -16.20 -7.75 1.59
CA GLY A 339 -15.90 -6.32 1.54
C GLY A 339 -14.83 -5.97 0.50
N VAL A 340 -15.00 -4.81 -0.14
CA VAL A 340 -14.09 -4.32 -1.19
C VAL A 340 -12.88 -3.58 -0.63
N ALA A 341 -13.09 -2.81 0.43
CA ALA A 341 -12.09 -2.01 1.12
C ALA A 341 -12.51 -1.87 2.58
N SER A 342 -11.61 -1.35 3.41
CA SER A 342 -11.87 -1.05 4.81
C SER A 342 -10.96 0.08 5.27
N PRO A 343 -11.39 0.87 6.27
CA PRO A 343 -10.44 1.62 7.09
C PRO A 343 -9.28 0.72 7.53
N PRO A 344 -8.04 1.21 7.54
CA PRO A 344 -6.89 0.33 7.69
C PRO A 344 -6.64 -0.01 9.15
N ASN A 345 -7.08 0.85 10.09
CA ASN A 345 -6.75 0.76 11.50
C ASN A 345 -5.25 0.51 11.68
N ALA A 346 -4.45 1.33 10.99
CA ALA A 346 -3.02 1.15 10.85
C ALA A 346 -2.25 1.91 11.94
N THR A 347 -1.21 1.29 12.45
CA THR A 347 -0.35 1.85 13.50
C THR A 347 1.12 1.59 13.18
N ALA A 348 1.96 2.60 13.36
CA ALA A 348 3.42 2.46 13.38
C ALA A 348 3.93 2.40 14.82
N ILE A 349 4.84 1.48 15.10
CA ILE A 349 5.43 1.23 16.42
C ILE A 349 6.95 1.22 16.26
N PHE A 350 7.63 2.15 16.95
CA PHE A 350 9.09 2.31 16.94
C PHE A 350 9.76 1.71 18.15
#